data_AF-A0A818BET0-F1
#
_entry.id   AF-A0A818BET0-F1
#
_cell.length_a   1.000
_cell.length_b   1.000
_cell.length_c   1.000
_cell.angle_alpha   90.00
_cell.angle_beta   90.00
_cell.angle_gamma   90.00
#
_symmetry.space_group_name_H-M   'P 1'
#
loop_
_entity.id
_entity.type
_entity.pdbx_description
1 polymer ?
#
loop_
_entity_poly.entity_id
_entity_poly.type
_entity_poly.pdbx_seq_one_letter_code
_entity_poly.pdbx_strand_id
1 'polypeptide(L)'
;MSTLISDLERINHFEWRVKRLENFIGKSDENNIIGIINDLNEKLIQCASSNMHAIALLKQADTINRIISSDFQSRLLKDRSVKLELILADEERIRGVTKILSEIDASARVLDGEYFQEIPNLFKTLNKLLTIHHDIKYQHSEFTQELSKFLRDYAAFTLMMDENLQQYKTILRKNQQEISTIEDNPIE
;
A
#
# COMPACT_ATOMS: atom_id res chain seq x y z
N MET A 1 3.75 26.52 83.23
CA MET A 1 3.93 27.08 81.87
C MET A 1 4.11 26.02 80.78
N SER A 2 4.76 24.88 81.05
CA SER A 2 4.94 23.80 80.06
C SER A 2 3.65 23.04 79.68
N THR A 3 2.68 22.96 80.58
CA THR A 3 1.38 22.30 80.35
C THR A 3 0.48 23.09 79.39
N LEU A 4 0.42 24.42 79.55
CA LEU A 4 -0.35 25.31 78.69
C LEU A 4 0.12 25.32 77.22
N ILE A 5 1.42 25.11 76.99
CA ILE A 5 1.98 25.04 75.62
C ILE A 5 1.58 23.72 74.94
N SER A 6 1.59 22.60 75.68
CA SER A 6 1.16 21.29 75.17
C SER A 6 -0.35 21.23 74.88
N ASP A 7 -1.16 21.90 75.69
CA ASP A 7 -2.60 22.00 75.47
C ASP A 7 -2.92 22.86 74.23
N LEU A 8 -2.15 23.92 73.97
CA LEU A 8 -2.31 24.76 72.78
C LEU A 8 -1.94 24.02 71.49
N GLU A 9 -0.88 23.21 71.50
CA GLU A 9 -0.51 22.37 70.34
C GLU A 9 -1.56 21.29 70.04
N ARG A 10 -2.15 20.70 71.09
CA ARG A 10 -3.26 19.75 70.94
C ARG A 10 -4.48 20.42 70.33
N ILE A 11 -4.85 21.60 70.82
CA ILE A 11 -5.99 22.36 70.30
C ILE A 11 -5.78 22.71 68.82
N ASN A 12 -4.59 23.21 68.44
CA ASN A 12 -4.27 23.50 67.04
C ASN A 12 -4.31 22.25 66.15
N HIS A 13 -3.88 21.10 66.65
CA HIS A 13 -3.95 19.84 65.91
C HIS A 13 -5.39 19.37 65.71
N PHE A 14 -6.24 19.52 66.74
CA PHE A 14 -7.67 19.22 66.63
C PHE A 14 -8.38 20.17 65.68
N GLU A 15 -8.07 21.46 65.73
CA GLU A 15 -8.65 22.46 64.84
C GLU A 15 -8.29 22.18 63.38
N TRP A 16 -7.04 21.80 63.08
CA TRP A 16 -6.65 21.41 61.72
C TRP A 16 -7.37 20.15 61.24
N ARG A 17 -7.54 19.14 62.11
CA ARG A 17 -8.29 17.91 61.77
C ARG A 17 -9.77 18.20 61.53
N VAL A 18 -10.39 19.01 62.37
CA VAL A 18 -11.81 19.40 62.23
C VAL A 18 -11.99 20.16 60.93
N LYS A 19 -11.15 21.15 60.64
CA LYS A 19 -11.21 21.92 59.40
C LYS A 19 -11.00 21.05 58.15
N ARG A 20 -10.15 20.03 58.24
CA ARG A 20 -9.95 19.05 57.15
C ARG A 20 -11.18 18.18 56.95
N LEU A 21 -11.86 17.78 58.01
CA LEU A 21 -13.10 17.00 57.95
C LEU A 21 -14.28 17.84 57.43
N GLU A 22 -14.40 19.09 57.88
CA GLU A 22 -15.39 20.05 57.38
C GLU A 22 -15.22 20.33 55.88
N ASN A 23 -13.97 20.43 55.40
CA ASN A 23 -13.70 20.56 53.97
C ASN A 23 -14.00 19.28 53.17
N PHE A 24 -13.85 18.10 53.78
CA PHE A 24 -14.09 16.82 53.10
C PHE A 24 -15.59 16.50 53.01
N ILE A 25 -16.37 16.92 54.02
CA ILE A 25 -17.82 16.75 54.07
C ILE A 25 -18.52 17.91 53.31
N GLY A 26 -17.87 19.07 53.20
CA GLY A 26 -18.48 20.29 52.68
C GLY A 26 -19.62 20.77 53.60
N LYS A 27 -20.11 22.00 53.40
CA LYS A 27 -21.30 22.52 54.13
C LYS A 27 -22.58 21.78 53.69
N SER A 28 -22.68 20.50 54.03
CA SER A 28 -23.87 19.69 53.77
C SER A 28 -24.44 19.21 55.10
N ASP A 29 -25.72 19.48 55.30
CA ASP A 29 -26.49 19.04 56.46
C ASP A 29 -26.41 17.52 56.62
N GLU A 30 -26.15 17.02 57.83
CA GLU A 30 -25.97 15.59 58.16
C GLU A 30 -27.12 14.70 57.62
N ASN A 31 -28.34 15.25 57.58
CA ASN A 31 -29.53 14.54 57.09
C ASN A 31 -29.52 14.32 55.56
N ASN A 32 -28.83 15.17 54.79
CA ASN A 32 -28.75 15.01 53.33
C ASN A 32 -27.76 13.90 52.94
N ILE A 33 -26.67 13.73 53.66
CA ILE A 33 -25.65 12.71 53.33
C ILE A 33 -26.19 11.30 53.59
N ILE A 34 -26.87 11.10 54.73
CA ILE A 34 -27.50 9.81 55.05
C ILE A 34 -28.64 9.51 54.07
N GLY A 35 -29.43 10.53 53.69
CA GLY A 35 -30.46 10.39 52.66
C GLY A 35 -29.89 9.97 51.30
N ILE A 36 -28.81 10.61 50.85
CA ILE A 36 -28.13 10.28 49.58
C ILE A 36 -27.52 8.88 49.62
N ILE A 37 -26.92 8.47 50.74
CA ILE A 37 -26.37 7.12 50.90
C ILE A 37 -27.47 6.06 50.88
N ASN A 38 -28.60 6.31 51.53
CA ASN A 38 -29.73 5.38 51.51
C ASN A 38 -30.37 5.29 50.13
N ASP A 39 -30.55 6.42 49.43
CA ASP A 39 -31.09 6.46 48.06
C ASP A 39 -30.12 5.76 47.07
N LEU A 40 -28.80 5.94 47.25
CA LEU A 40 -27.79 5.18 46.48
C LEU A 40 -27.84 3.69 46.79
N ASN A 41 -28.03 3.31 48.05
CA ASN A 41 -28.11 1.90 48.45
C ASN A 41 -29.39 1.23 47.90
N GLU A 42 -30.53 1.91 47.95
CA GLU A 42 -31.78 1.44 47.34
C GLU A 42 -31.63 1.29 45.83
N LYS A 43 -31.02 2.27 45.15
CA LYS A 43 -30.70 2.18 43.71
C LYS A 43 -29.74 1.05 43.38
N LEU A 44 -28.75 0.78 44.23
CA LEU A 44 -27.82 -0.35 44.08
C LEU A 44 -28.54 -1.69 44.22
N ILE A 45 -29.41 -1.83 45.21
CA ILE A 45 -30.21 -3.04 45.43
C ILE A 45 -31.19 -3.26 44.27
N GLN A 46 -31.84 -2.20 43.80
CA GLN A 46 -32.73 -2.23 42.63
C GLN A 46 -31.98 -2.57 41.34
N CYS A 47 -30.78 -2.05 41.15
CA CYS A 47 -29.92 -2.37 40.01
C CYS A 47 -29.47 -3.83 40.05
N ALA A 48 -29.06 -4.33 41.23
CA ALA A 48 -28.66 -5.72 41.41
C ALA A 48 -29.82 -6.71 41.17
N SER A 49 -31.02 -6.39 41.69
CA SER A 49 -32.21 -7.24 41.49
C SER A 49 -32.69 -7.22 40.04
N SER A 50 -32.69 -6.05 39.39
CA SER A 50 -33.03 -5.91 37.96
C SER A 50 -32.02 -6.66 37.08
N ASN A 51 -30.73 -6.61 37.41
CA ASN A 51 -29.69 -7.33 36.69
C ASN A 51 -29.85 -8.86 36.83
N MET A 52 -30.21 -9.37 38.01
CA MET A 52 -30.54 -10.80 38.15
C MET A 52 -31.73 -11.21 37.30
N HIS A 53 -32.77 -10.38 37.22
CA HIS A 53 -33.94 -10.66 36.36
C HIS A 53 -33.57 -10.62 34.88
N ALA A 54 -32.73 -9.66 34.45
CA ALA A 54 -32.21 -9.59 33.10
C ALA A 54 -31.40 -10.85 32.73
N ILE A 55 -30.52 -11.31 33.64
CA ILE A 55 -29.76 -12.55 33.46
C ILE A 55 -30.67 -13.78 33.37
N ALA A 56 -31.74 -13.84 34.17
CA ALA A 56 -32.71 -14.94 34.11
C ALA A 56 -33.48 -14.95 32.77
N LEU A 57 -33.91 -13.78 32.29
CA LEU A 57 -34.57 -13.64 30.99
C LEU A 57 -33.65 -14.01 29.83
N LEU A 58 -32.37 -13.64 29.89
CA LEU A 58 -31.37 -14.03 28.88
C LEU A 58 -31.20 -15.55 28.83
N LYS A 59 -31.08 -16.22 29.99
CA LYS A 59 -31.03 -17.69 30.05
C LYS A 59 -32.29 -18.35 29.50
N GLN A 60 -33.45 -17.77 29.74
CA GLN A 60 -34.72 -18.27 29.19
C GLN A 60 -34.78 -18.08 27.66
N ALA A 61 -34.31 -16.94 27.15
CA ALA A 61 -34.21 -16.67 25.73
C ALA A 61 -33.25 -17.65 25.03
N ASP A 62 -32.09 -17.93 25.63
CA ASP A 62 -31.14 -18.93 25.10
C ASP A 62 -31.74 -20.34 25.07
N THR A 63 -32.53 -20.69 26.10
CA THR A 63 -33.22 -21.99 26.16
C THR A 63 -34.28 -22.10 25.07
N ILE A 64 -35.08 -21.06 24.86
CA ILE A 64 -36.06 -20.98 23.79
C ILE A 64 -35.36 -21.09 22.42
N ASN A 65 -34.27 -20.36 22.21
CA ASN A 65 -33.52 -20.38 20.96
C ASN A 65 -32.94 -21.77 20.65
N ARG A 66 -32.45 -22.47 21.68
CA ARG A 66 -31.96 -23.85 21.55
C ARG A 66 -33.08 -24.84 21.22
N ILE A 67 -34.24 -24.70 21.85
CA ILE A 67 -35.41 -25.55 21.57
C ILE A 67 -35.91 -25.32 20.14
N ILE A 68 -36.07 -24.06 19.73
CA ILE A 68 -36.47 -23.70 18.36
C ILE A 68 -35.47 -24.27 17.35
N SER A 69 -34.17 -24.15 17.60
CA SER A 69 -33.13 -24.67 16.70
C SER A 69 -33.18 -26.20 16.60
N SER A 70 -33.39 -26.91 17.71
CA SER A 70 -33.50 -28.38 17.74
C SER A 70 -34.80 -28.88 17.09
N ASP A 71 -35.93 -28.20 17.34
CA ASP A 71 -37.22 -28.51 16.73
C ASP A 71 -37.24 -28.18 15.24
N PHE A 72 -36.59 -27.09 14.83
CA PHE A 72 -36.43 -26.71 13.43
C PHE A 72 -35.61 -27.76 12.69
N GLN A 73 -34.46 -28.16 13.23
CA GLN A 73 -33.62 -29.21 12.64
C GLN A 73 -34.36 -30.56 12.56
N SER A 74 -35.09 -30.95 13.61
CA SER A 74 -35.81 -32.23 13.62
C SER A 74 -37.03 -32.26 12.68
N ARG A 75 -37.77 -31.15 12.54
CA ARG A 75 -38.86 -31.00 11.55
C ARG A 75 -38.33 -30.92 10.13
N LEU A 76 -37.26 -30.15 9.90
CA LEU A 76 -36.60 -30.06 8.60
C LEU A 76 -36.06 -31.42 8.14
N LEU A 77 -35.56 -32.26 9.04
CA LEU A 77 -35.02 -33.59 8.70
C LEU A 77 -36.12 -34.62 8.40
N LYS A 78 -37.30 -34.53 9.03
CA LYS A 78 -38.37 -35.53 8.93
C LYS A 78 -39.43 -35.25 7.89
N ASP A 79 -39.82 -33.98 7.69
CA ASP A 79 -40.93 -33.65 6.79
C ASP A 79 -40.43 -33.30 5.39
N ARG A 80 -40.80 -34.14 4.41
CA ARG A 80 -40.44 -33.97 3.00
C ARG A 80 -41.10 -32.72 2.39
N SER A 81 -42.27 -32.31 2.88
CA SER A 81 -42.98 -31.14 2.38
C SER A 81 -42.22 -29.85 2.70
N VAL A 82 -41.73 -29.72 3.94
CA VAL A 82 -40.96 -28.55 4.39
C VAL A 82 -39.61 -28.45 3.68
N LYS A 83 -38.96 -29.58 3.36
CA LYS A 83 -37.74 -29.58 2.53
C LYS A 83 -38.00 -29.04 1.13
N LEU A 84 -39.11 -29.42 0.51
CA LEU A 84 -39.47 -28.96 -0.83
C LEU A 84 -39.74 -27.46 -0.85
N GLU A 85 -40.51 -26.95 0.12
CA GLU A 85 -40.75 -25.51 0.24
C GLU A 85 -39.47 -24.71 0.49
N LEU A 86 -38.54 -25.23 1.31
CA LEU A 86 -37.24 -24.60 1.50
C LEU A 86 -36.40 -24.58 0.22
N ILE A 87 -36.35 -25.71 -0.50
CA ILE A 87 -35.61 -25.79 -1.78
C ILE A 87 -36.19 -24.84 -2.82
N LEU A 88 -37.52 -24.70 -2.88
CA LEU A 88 -38.20 -23.76 -3.78
C LEU A 88 -37.94 -22.30 -3.37
N ALA A 89 -37.96 -22.00 -2.07
CA ALA A 89 -37.62 -20.68 -1.56
C ALA A 89 -36.16 -20.28 -1.87
N ASP A 90 -35.25 -21.26 -1.88
CA ASP A 90 -33.83 -21.07 -2.18
C ASP A 90 -33.46 -21.30 -3.65
N GLU A 91 -34.40 -21.63 -4.53
CA GLU A 91 -34.10 -22.08 -5.90
C GLU A 91 -33.31 -21.04 -6.69
N GLU A 92 -33.74 -19.78 -6.65
CA GLU A 92 -33.08 -18.67 -7.36
C GLU A 92 -31.65 -18.46 -6.86
N ARG A 93 -31.44 -18.59 -5.54
CA ARG A 93 -30.13 -18.49 -4.91
C ARG A 93 -29.22 -19.64 -5.34
N ILE A 94 -29.73 -20.87 -5.33
CA ILE A 94 -29.00 -22.06 -5.78
C ILE A 94 -28.62 -21.90 -7.26
N ARG A 95 -29.57 -21.49 -8.11
CA ARG A 95 -29.35 -21.26 -9.54
C ARG A 95 -28.29 -20.19 -9.80
N GLY A 96 -28.33 -19.08 -9.04
CA GLY A 96 -27.32 -18.02 -9.11
C GLY A 96 -25.92 -18.53 -8.75
N VAL A 97 -25.80 -19.29 -7.65
CA VAL A 97 -24.53 -19.90 -7.23
C VAL A 97 -24.03 -20.91 -8.27
N THR A 98 -24.90 -21.75 -8.83
CA THR A 98 -24.51 -22.72 -9.87
C THR A 98 -24.01 -22.03 -11.14
N LYS A 99 -24.62 -20.92 -11.55
CA LYS A 99 -24.15 -20.13 -12.70
C LYS A 99 -22.74 -19.58 -12.45
N ILE A 100 -22.51 -18.96 -11.30
CA ILE A 100 -21.19 -18.45 -10.93
C ILE A 100 -20.16 -19.59 -10.86
N LEU A 101 -20.54 -20.74 -10.31
CA LEU A 101 -19.65 -21.91 -10.23
C LEU A 101 -19.26 -22.42 -11.62
N SER A 102 -20.20 -22.41 -12.58
CA SER A 102 -19.92 -22.76 -13.97
C SER A 102 -18.99 -21.76 -14.66
N GLU A 103 -19.13 -20.46 -14.37
CA GLU A 103 -18.25 -19.41 -14.90
C GLU A 103 -16.85 -19.50 -14.30
N ILE A 104 -16.75 -19.85 -13.02
CA ILE A 104 -15.47 -20.13 -12.34
C ILE A 104 -14.82 -21.39 -12.92
N ASP A 105 -15.54 -22.48 -13.15
CA ASP A 105 -14.98 -23.71 -13.76
C ASP A 105 -14.45 -23.44 -15.17
N ALA A 106 -15.18 -22.67 -15.97
CA ALA A 106 -14.73 -22.25 -17.29
C ALA A 106 -13.45 -21.41 -17.23
N SER A 107 -13.36 -20.51 -16.24
CA SER A 107 -12.18 -19.65 -16.04
C SER A 107 -10.99 -20.44 -15.50
N ALA A 108 -11.19 -21.38 -14.57
CA ALA A 108 -10.14 -22.21 -13.99
C ALA A 108 -9.37 -22.99 -15.07
N ARG A 109 -10.06 -23.51 -16.09
CA ARG A 109 -9.44 -24.17 -17.24
C ARG A 109 -8.54 -23.25 -18.07
N VAL A 110 -8.80 -21.94 -18.07
CA VAL A 110 -7.94 -20.95 -18.76
C VAL A 110 -6.68 -20.67 -17.95
N LEU A 111 -6.78 -20.65 -16.61
CA LEU A 111 -5.63 -20.48 -15.72
C LEU A 111 -4.65 -21.66 -15.76
N ASP A 112 -5.17 -22.88 -15.96
CA ASP A 112 -4.35 -24.08 -16.17
C ASP A 112 -3.79 -24.19 -17.60
N GLY A 113 -4.04 -23.20 -18.47
CA GLY A 113 -3.55 -23.19 -19.84
C GLY A 113 -2.02 -23.22 -19.91
N GLU A 114 -1.49 -24.06 -20.81
CA GLU A 114 -0.06 -24.25 -21.05
C GLU A 114 0.70 -22.92 -21.27
N TYR A 115 0.00 -21.91 -21.81
CA TYR A 115 0.53 -20.57 -22.03
C TYR A 115 1.09 -19.90 -20.76
N PHE A 116 0.47 -20.10 -19.59
CA PHE A 116 0.97 -19.51 -18.34
C PHE A 116 2.24 -20.20 -17.83
N GLN A 117 2.41 -21.48 -18.16
CA GLN A 117 3.62 -22.24 -17.82
C GLN A 117 4.80 -21.87 -18.72
N GLU A 118 4.54 -21.40 -19.94
CA GLU A 118 5.58 -20.99 -20.88
C GLU A 118 6.11 -19.55 -20.66
N ILE A 119 5.39 -18.71 -19.91
CA ILE A 119 5.78 -17.31 -19.63
C ILE A 119 7.22 -17.18 -19.12
N PRO A 120 7.70 -17.98 -18.14
CA PRO A 120 9.08 -17.86 -17.66
C PRO A 120 10.13 -18.17 -18.74
N ASN A 121 9.82 -19.10 -19.65
CA ASN A 121 10.72 -19.45 -20.75
C ASN A 121 10.73 -18.34 -21.81
N LEU A 122 9.56 -17.79 -22.15
CA LEU A 122 9.45 -16.62 -23.02
C LEU A 122 10.19 -15.42 -22.43
N PHE A 123 10.08 -15.18 -21.12
CA PHE A 123 10.77 -14.11 -20.43
C PHE A 123 12.30 -14.28 -20.46
N LYS A 124 12.81 -15.51 -20.29
CA LYS A 124 14.24 -15.80 -20.45
C LYS A 124 14.73 -15.49 -21.86
N THR A 125 13.98 -15.89 -22.88
CA THR A 125 14.33 -15.62 -24.28
C THR A 125 14.27 -14.13 -24.59
N LEU A 126 13.26 -13.43 -24.09
CA LEU A 126 13.12 -11.98 -24.23
C LEU A 126 14.28 -11.24 -23.57
N ASN A 127 14.68 -11.63 -22.37
CA ASN A 127 15.82 -11.01 -21.69
C ASN A 127 17.13 -11.22 -22.45
N LYS A 128 17.36 -12.43 -22.99
CA LYS A 128 18.53 -12.68 -23.86
C LYS A 128 18.52 -11.76 -25.09
N LEU A 129 17.37 -11.64 -25.74
CA LEU A 129 17.22 -10.75 -26.89
C LEU A 129 17.47 -9.29 -26.52
N LEU A 130 17.00 -8.86 -25.35
CA LEU A 130 17.17 -7.49 -24.86
C LEU A 130 18.63 -7.17 -24.58
N THR A 131 19.39 -8.11 -24.01
CA THR A 131 20.85 -7.98 -23.84
C THR A 131 21.55 -7.85 -25.20
N ILE A 132 21.27 -8.74 -26.14
CA ILE A 132 21.87 -8.69 -27.49
C ILE A 132 21.54 -7.36 -28.18
N HIS A 133 20.30 -6.90 -28.07
CA HIS A 133 19.87 -5.63 -28.65
C HIS A 133 20.61 -4.43 -28.05
N HIS A 134 20.89 -4.46 -26.74
CA HIS A 134 21.68 -3.43 -26.09
C HIS A 134 23.11 -3.38 -26.63
N ASP A 135 23.75 -4.56 -26.75
CA ASP A 135 25.11 -4.67 -27.28
C ASP A 135 25.19 -4.18 -28.73
N ILE A 136 24.25 -4.58 -29.58
CA ILE A 136 24.16 -4.10 -30.98
C ILE A 136 24.01 -2.58 -31.02
N LYS A 137 23.16 -2.00 -30.17
CA LYS A 137 22.95 -0.55 -30.13
C LYS A 137 24.23 0.18 -29.72
N TYR A 138 24.97 -0.35 -28.76
CA TYR A 138 26.25 0.21 -28.33
C TYR A 138 27.28 0.16 -29.46
N GLN A 139 27.49 -1.02 -30.05
CA GLN A 139 28.43 -1.22 -31.17
C GLN A 139 28.07 -0.34 -32.38
N HIS A 140 26.80 -0.23 -32.72
CA HIS A 140 26.35 0.63 -33.82
C HIS A 140 26.68 2.11 -33.53
N SER A 141 26.49 2.56 -32.30
CA SER A 141 26.84 3.93 -31.91
C SER A 141 28.33 4.20 -32.03
N GLU A 142 29.18 3.30 -31.52
CA GLU A 142 30.64 3.42 -31.63
C GLU A 142 31.09 3.43 -33.09
N PHE A 143 30.62 2.47 -33.89
CA PHE A 143 30.93 2.38 -35.31
C PHE A 143 30.52 3.64 -36.07
N THR A 144 29.33 4.18 -35.78
CA THR A 144 28.85 5.41 -36.42
C THR A 144 29.73 6.60 -36.07
N GLN A 145 30.18 6.71 -34.82
CA GLN A 145 31.09 7.78 -34.38
C GLN A 145 32.46 7.66 -35.05
N GLU A 146 33.01 6.45 -35.12
CA GLU A 146 34.30 6.20 -35.78
C GLU A 146 34.23 6.49 -37.27
N LEU A 147 33.19 6.03 -37.96
CA LEU A 147 32.96 6.31 -39.37
C LEU A 147 32.78 7.83 -39.61
N SER A 148 32.05 8.52 -38.76
CA SER A 148 31.87 9.97 -38.86
C SER A 148 33.19 10.73 -38.70
N LYS A 149 34.06 10.27 -37.79
CA LYS A 149 35.40 10.82 -37.61
C LYS A 149 36.26 10.56 -38.84
N PHE A 150 36.29 9.32 -39.33
CA PHE A 150 37.03 8.94 -40.52
C PHE A 150 36.61 9.77 -41.75
N LEU A 151 35.31 9.93 -41.97
CA LEU A 151 34.78 10.75 -43.06
C LEU A 151 35.21 12.22 -42.95
N ARG A 152 35.24 12.76 -41.72
CA ARG A 152 35.71 14.13 -41.48
C ARG A 152 37.21 14.27 -41.77
N ASP A 153 38.02 13.33 -41.32
CA ASP A 153 39.46 13.33 -41.53
C ASP A 153 39.79 13.16 -43.02
N TYR A 154 39.05 12.28 -43.72
CA TYR A 154 39.15 12.11 -45.17
C TYR A 154 38.77 13.40 -45.92
N ALA A 155 37.66 14.04 -45.56
CA ALA A 155 37.26 15.30 -46.18
C ALA A 155 38.32 16.40 -45.97
N ALA A 156 38.86 16.53 -44.76
CA ALA A 156 39.94 17.47 -44.47
C ALA A 156 41.21 17.16 -45.29
N PHE A 157 41.58 15.89 -45.40
CA PHE A 157 42.71 15.46 -46.22
C PHE A 157 42.50 15.79 -47.72
N THR A 158 41.30 15.56 -48.25
CA THR A 158 41.00 15.90 -49.66
C THR A 158 41.08 17.40 -49.94
N LEU A 159 40.62 18.24 -49.01
CA LEU A 159 40.74 19.70 -49.13
C LEU A 159 42.21 20.14 -49.12
N MET A 160 43.01 19.62 -48.18
CA MET A 160 44.44 19.91 -48.12
C MET A 160 45.15 19.47 -49.40
N MET A 161 44.80 18.31 -49.96
CA MET A 161 45.38 17.85 -51.23
C MET A 161 44.99 18.74 -52.40
N ASP A 162 43.74 19.21 -52.49
CA ASP A 162 43.34 20.16 -53.52
C ASP A 162 44.09 21.49 -53.40
N GLU A 163 44.21 22.03 -52.18
CA GLU A 163 45.00 23.24 -51.92
C GLU A 163 46.47 23.07 -52.35
N ASN A 164 47.11 21.96 -51.98
CA ASN A 164 48.48 21.65 -52.38
C ASN A 164 48.61 21.54 -53.90
N LEU A 165 47.66 20.87 -54.58
CA LEU A 165 47.66 20.76 -56.04
C LEU A 165 47.52 22.13 -56.72
N GLN A 166 46.70 23.04 -56.18
CA GLN A 166 46.58 24.41 -56.70
C GLN A 166 47.87 25.21 -56.49
N GLN A 167 48.51 25.05 -55.33
CA GLN A 167 49.82 25.66 -55.07
C GLN A 167 50.88 25.17 -56.07
N TYR A 168 50.99 23.85 -56.27
CA TYR A 168 51.92 23.27 -57.26
C TYR A 168 51.63 23.76 -58.68
N LYS A 169 50.35 23.81 -59.10
CA LYS A 169 49.98 24.38 -60.41
C LYS A 169 50.44 25.83 -60.56
N THR A 170 50.33 26.62 -59.50
CA THR A 170 50.74 28.03 -59.50
C THR A 170 52.26 28.15 -59.61
N ILE A 171 53.02 27.34 -58.87
CA ILE A 171 54.48 27.29 -58.95
C ILE A 171 54.93 26.87 -60.36
N LEU A 172 54.34 25.82 -60.92
CA LEU A 172 54.67 25.35 -62.28
C LEU A 172 54.41 26.42 -63.34
N ARG A 173 53.29 27.16 -63.24
CA ARG A 173 53.02 28.29 -64.14
C ARG A 173 54.05 29.40 -64.03
N LYS A 174 54.48 29.76 -62.82
CA LYS A 174 55.54 30.76 -62.60
C LYS A 174 56.85 30.31 -63.24
N ASN A 175 57.27 29.06 -62.99
CA ASN A 175 58.48 28.51 -63.58
C ASN A 175 58.41 28.47 -65.13
N GLN A 176 57.24 28.15 -65.70
CA GLN A 176 57.05 28.21 -67.16
C GLN A 176 57.17 29.63 -67.72
N GLN A 177 56.61 30.63 -67.03
CA GLN A 177 56.74 32.04 -67.41
C GLN A 177 58.21 32.49 -67.37
N GLU A 178 58.95 32.12 -66.31
CA GLU A 178 60.38 32.41 -66.20
C GLU A 178 61.20 31.79 -67.33
N ILE A 179 60.91 30.53 -67.70
CA ILE A 179 61.57 29.87 -68.84
C ILE A 179 61.25 30.60 -70.15
N SER A 180 60.00 30.99 -70.41
CA SER A 180 59.65 31.74 -71.62
C SER A 180 60.34 33.11 -71.70
N THR A 181 60.52 33.79 -70.57
CA THR A 181 61.26 35.07 -70.54
C THR A 181 62.77 34.92 -70.77
N ILE A 182 63.32 33.74 -70.52
CA ILE A 182 64.73 33.42 -70.80
C ILE A 182 64.92 33.07 -72.29
N GLU A 183 63.95 32.37 -72.91
CA GLU A 183 63.99 32.07 -74.35
C GLU A 183 63.80 33.33 -75.22
N ASP A 184 63.01 34.32 -74.76
CA ASP A 184 62.80 35.59 -75.46
C ASP A 184 64.00 36.57 -75.33
N ASN A 185 65.00 36.26 -74.50
CA ASN A 185 66.18 37.08 -74.29
C ASN A 185 67.45 36.21 -74.26
N PRO A 186 67.87 35.63 -75.40
CA PRO A 186 69.07 34.81 -75.45
C PRO A 186 70.26 35.73 -75.16
N ILE A 187 70.99 35.42 -74.11
CA ILE A 187 72.24 36.09 -73.76
C ILE A 187 73.20 35.92 -74.94
N GLU A 188 73.52 37.02 -75.62
CA GLU A 188 74.66 37.15 -76.54
C GLU A 188 76.00 36.81 -75.86
#